data_AF-A0A422N7Y2-F1
#
_entry.id   AF-A0A422N7Y2-F1
#
_cell.length_a   1.000
_cell.length_b   1.000
_cell.length_c   1.000
_cell.angle_alpha   90.00
_cell.angle_beta   90.00
_cell.angle_gamma   90.00
#
_symmetry.space_group_name_H-M   'P 1'
#
loop_
_entity.id
_entity.type
_entity.pdbx_description
1 polymer ?
#
loop_
_entity_poly.entity_id
_entity_poly.type
_entity_poly.pdbx_seq_one_letter_code
_entity_poly.pdbx_strand_id
1 'polypeptide(L)'
;MTNQYLWIAIVGGIVAFLTGCGVGMNDLANAFGTTYGSRVLTLKQIIVLASVCELAGAVSLGGEVTSTISGGIADASQFAGEPYVLMYGMLCALGAAFLWLLLATILT
;
A
#
# COMPACT_ATOMS: atom_id res chain seq x y z
N MET A 1 1.38 14.44 -25.86
CA MET A 1 0.15 13.83 -25.30
C MET A 1 0.37 13.18 -23.93
N THR A 2 1.59 12.92 -23.48
CA THR A 2 1.92 12.35 -22.15
C THR A 2 1.78 13.31 -20.96
N ASN A 3 1.78 14.62 -21.19
CA ASN A 3 1.79 15.61 -20.11
C ASN A 3 0.44 15.74 -19.36
N GLN A 4 -0.68 15.39 -19.99
CA GLN A 4 -2.01 15.57 -19.37
C GLN A 4 -2.31 14.56 -18.25
N TYR A 5 -1.61 13.43 -18.19
CA TYR A 5 -1.87 12.37 -17.20
C TYR A 5 -0.72 12.15 -16.23
N LEU A 6 0.41 12.86 -16.42
CA LEU A 6 1.58 12.79 -15.56
C LEU A 6 1.25 13.17 -14.12
N TRP A 7 0.33 14.11 -13.90
CA TRP A 7 -0.09 14.52 -12.57
C TRP A 7 -0.74 13.37 -11.79
N ILE A 8 -1.50 12.48 -12.45
CA ILE A 8 -2.10 11.29 -11.80
C ILE A 8 -0.99 10.36 -11.33
N ALA A 9 0.03 10.13 -12.16
CA ALA A 9 1.15 9.28 -11.79
C ALA A 9 1.96 9.87 -10.62
N ILE A 10 2.19 11.19 -10.61
CA ILE A 10 2.92 11.87 -9.52
C ILE A 10 2.12 11.81 -8.23
N VAL A 11 0.85 12.23 -8.25
CA VAL A 11 -0.02 12.21 -7.06
C VAL A 11 -0.24 10.77 -6.60
N GLY A 12 -0.49 9.85 -7.53
CA GLY A 12 -0.64 8.43 -7.25
C GLY A 12 0.61 7.82 -6.64
N GLY A 13 1.81 8.19 -7.08
CA GLY A 13 3.06 7.74 -6.48
C GLY A 13 3.22 8.23 -5.04
N ILE A 14 2.88 9.49 -4.77
CA ILE A 14 2.90 10.05 -3.40
C ILE A 14 1.88 9.33 -2.52
N VAL A 15 0.65 9.17 -2.99
CA VAL A 15 -0.41 8.47 -2.24
C VAL A 15 -0.03 7.01 -2.03
N ALA A 16 0.53 6.32 -3.02
CA ALA A 16 1.01 4.95 -2.90
C ALA A 16 2.09 4.79 -1.84
N PHE A 17 3.03 5.72 -1.78
CA PHE A 17 4.05 5.74 -0.74
C PHE A 17 3.40 5.89 0.65
N LEU A 18 2.45 6.82 0.80
CA LEU A 18 1.73 7.02 2.06
C LEU A 18 0.89 5.79 2.46
N THR A 19 0.18 5.19 1.51
CA THR A 19 -0.57 3.94 1.72
C THR A 19 0.37 2.82 2.16
N GLY A 20 1.52 2.65 1.50
CA GLY A 20 2.52 1.64 1.87
C GLY A 20 3.07 1.84 3.28
N CYS A 21 3.36 3.09 3.68
CA CYS A 21 3.72 3.40 5.06
C CYS A 21 2.59 3.06 6.05
N GLY A 22 1.34 3.38 5.69
CA GLY A 22 0.16 3.06 6.50
C GLY A 22 -0.04 1.56 6.71
N VAL A 23 0.06 0.77 5.65
CA VAL A 23 0.00 -0.71 5.71
C VAL A 23 1.11 -1.23 6.62
N GLY A 24 2.36 -0.81 6.39
CA GLY A 24 3.48 -1.31 7.19
C GLY A 24 3.35 -1.01 8.69
N MET A 25 2.83 0.16 9.06
CA MET A 25 2.57 0.48 10.48
C MET A 25 1.44 -0.38 11.07
N ASN A 26 0.35 -0.58 10.32
CA ASN A 26 -0.78 -1.38 10.76
C ASN A 26 -0.40 -2.86 10.94
N ASP A 27 0.32 -3.41 9.96
CA ASP A 27 0.77 -4.79 9.96
C ASP A 27 1.79 -5.05 11.07
N LEU A 28 2.72 -4.10 11.30
CA LEU A 28 3.67 -4.19 12.41
C LEU A 28 2.96 -4.28 13.77
N ALA A 29 1.96 -3.43 14.00
CA ALA A 29 1.20 -3.41 15.24
C ALA A 29 0.43 -4.73 15.44
N ASN A 30 -0.16 -5.26 14.37
CA ASN A 30 -0.89 -6.52 14.39
C ASN A 30 0.04 -7.73 14.63
N ALA A 31 1.20 -7.78 13.97
CA ALA A 31 2.13 -8.91 14.06
C ALA A 31 2.96 -8.93 15.35
N PHE A 32 3.36 -7.76 15.86
CA PHE A 32 4.30 -7.64 17.00
C PHE A 32 3.68 -7.08 18.27
N GLY A 33 2.37 -6.79 18.31
CA GLY A 33 1.70 -6.23 19.49
C GLY A 33 1.84 -7.10 20.75
N THR A 34 1.68 -8.42 20.62
CA THR A 34 1.84 -9.37 21.74
C THR A 34 3.29 -9.55 22.16
N THR A 35 4.22 -9.57 21.21
CA THR A 35 5.67 -9.69 21.44
C THR A 35 6.23 -8.46 22.15
N TYR A 36 5.74 -7.27 21.79
CA TYR A 36 6.06 -6.03 22.49
C TYR A 36 5.42 -5.98 23.89
N GLY A 37 4.14 -6.34 24.01
CA GLY A 37 3.42 -6.36 25.28
C GLY A 37 3.99 -7.34 26.31
N SER A 38 4.50 -8.49 25.86
CA SER A 38 5.17 -9.49 26.70
C SER A 38 6.64 -9.17 26.99
N ARG A 39 7.17 -8.05 26.49
CA ARG A 39 8.56 -7.61 26.63
C ARG A 39 9.60 -8.61 26.12
N VAL A 40 9.22 -9.47 25.18
CA VAL A 40 10.12 -10.45 24.56
C VAL A 40 11.11 -9.75 23.63
N LEU A 41 10.65 -8.74 22.88
CA LEU A 41 11.50 -7.89 22.04
C LEU A 41 11.27 -6.41 22.35
N THR A 42 12.35 -5.62 22.26
CA THR A 42 12.26 -4.17 22.36
C THR A 42 11.77 -3.55 21.06
N LEU A 43 11.16 -2.36 21.13
CA LEU A 43 10.62 -1.65 19.97
C LEU A 43 11.69 -1.45 18.87
N LYS A 44 12.93 -1.15 19.24
CA LYS A 44 14.04 -0.95 18.29
C LYS A 44 14.36 -2.24 17.52
N GLN A 45 14.34 -3.39 18.19
CA GLN A 45 14.59 -4.68 17.54
C GLN A 45 13.45 -5.05 16.58
N ILE A 46 12.21 -4.81 17.01
CA ILE A 46 11.01 -5.06 16.21
C ILE A 46 11.04 -4.23 14.93
N ILE A 47 11.33 -2.92 15.01
CA ILE A 47 11.39 -2.03 13.83
C ILE A 47 12.46 -2.50 12.85
N VAL A 48 13.67 -2.82 13.32
CA VAL A 48 14.78 -3.25 12.42
C VAL A 48 14.44 -4.57 11.74
N LEU A 49 13.94 -5.55 12.50
CA LEU A 49 13.57 -6.86 11.97
C LEU A 49 12.44 -6.74 10.93
N ALA A 50 11.36 -6.05 11.29
CA ALA A 50 10.22 -5.86 10.41
C ALA A 50 10.60 -5.09 9.14
N SER A 51 11.43 -4.04 9.25
CA SER A 51 11.88 -3.29 8.06
C SER A 51 12.58 -4.19 7.03
N VAL A 52 13.43 -5.11 7.50
CA VAL A 52 14.14 -6.06 6.60
C VAL A 52 13.19 -7.10 6.04
N CYS A 53 12.33 -7.69 6.88
CA CYS A 53 11.38 -8.72 6.46
C CYS A 53 10.32 -8.19 5.51
N GLU A 54 9.71 -7.04 5.81
CA GLU A 54 8.70 -6.39 4.98
C GLU A 54 9.28 -5.95 3.63
N LEU A 55 10.47 -5.37 3.62
CA LEU A 55 11.12 -4.99 2.37
C LEU A 55 11.47 -6.21 1.52
N ALA A 56 11.99 -7.27 2.14
CA ALA A 56 12.31 -8.52 1.43
C ALA A 56 11.05 -9.19 0.87
N GLY A 57 9.95 -9.22 1.63
CA GLY A 57 8.66 -9.74 1.20
C GLY A 57 8.07 -8.92 0.05
N ALA A 58 8.06 -7.59 0.17
CA ALA A 58 7.57 -6.69 -0.88
C ALA A 58 8.34 -6.86 -2.20
N VAL A 59 9.67 -7.00 -2.15
CA VAL A 59 10.50 -7.18 -3.36
C VAL A 59 10.32 -8.58 -3.96
N SER A 60 10.24 -9.63 -3.14
CA SER A 60 10.19 -11.02 -3.62
C SER A 60 8.80 -11.49 -4.05
N LEU A 61 7.74 -11.04 -3.38
CA LEU A 61 6.37 -11.51 -3.57
C LEU A 61 5.41 -10.42 -4.08
N GLY A 62 5.82 -9.15 -4.08
CA GLY A 62 4.94 -8.03 -4.44
C GLY A 62 4.47 -8.04 -5.92
N GLY A 63 5.21 -8.69 -6.82
CA GLY A 63 4.86 -8.78 -8.23
C GLY A 63 3.56 -9.53 -8.50
N GLU A 64 3.35 -10.68 -7.83
CA GLU A 64 2.14 -11.50 -7.94
C GLU A 64 0.89 -10.75 -7.42
N VAL A 65 1.03 -10.08 -6.28
CA VAL A 65 -0.06 -9.29 -5.68
C VAL A 65 -0.43 -8.10 -6.58
N THR A 66 0.57 -7.41 -7.11
CA THR A 66 0.36 -6.28 -8.03
C THR A 66 -0.33 -6.73 -9.32
N SER A 67 0.05 -7.88 -9.88
CA SER A 67 -0.60 -8.46 -11.06
C SER A 67 -2.08 -8.77 -10.79
N THR A 68 -2.36 -9.35 -9.62
CA THR A 68 -3.74 -9.64 -9.19
C THR A 68 -4.57 -8.37 -9.01
N ILE A 69 -4.00 -7.30 -8.43
CA ILE A 69 -4.72 -6.03 -8.25
C ILE A 69 -4.96 -5.33 -9.60
N SER A 70 -3.95 -5.30 -10.48
CA SER A 70 -4.03 -4.57 -11.75
C SER A 70 -4.88 -5.25 -12.82
N GLY A 71 -5.01 -6.58 -12.79
CA GLY A 71 -5.73 -7.35 -13.81
C GLY A 71 -6.87 -8.22 -13.29
N GLY A 72 -6.89 -8.54 -11.99
CA GLY A 72 -7.88 -9.41 -11.38
C GLY A 72 -9.06 -8.67 -10.73
N ILE A 73 -8.92 -7.38 -10.41
CA ILE A 73 -9.97 -6.59 -9.74
C ILE A 73 -10.74 -5.71 -10.72
N ALA A 74 -10.04 -5.03 -11.64
CA ALA A 74 -10.65 -4.19 -12.67
C ALA A 74 -10.19 -4.64 -14.05
N ASP A 75 -11.12 -5.03 -14.91
CA ASP A 75 -10.82 -5.48 -16.27
C ASP A 75 -10.43 -4.29 -17.15
N ALA A 76 -9.14 -4.14 -17.41
CA ALA A 76 -8.60 -3.05 -18.22
C ALA A 76 -9.15 -3.03 -19.66
N SER A 77 -9.65 -4.16 -20.17
CA SER A 77 -10.23 -4.23 -21.52
C SER A 77 -11.52 -3.43 -21.65
N GLN A 78 -12.30 -3.31 -20.56
CA GLN A 78 -13.53 -2.51 -20.52
C GLN A 78 -13.25 -1.01 -20.59
N PHE A 79 -12.03 -0.59 -20.23
CA PHE A 79 -11.60 0.81 -20.24
C PHE A 79 -10.71 1.14 -21.44
N ALA A 80 -10.58 0.25 -22.43
CA ALA A 80 -9.72 0.46 -23.59
C ALA A 80 -10.09 1.71 -24.42
N GLY A 81 -11.37 2.13 -24.39
CA GLY A 81 -11.82 3.37 -25.03
C GLY A 81 -11.51 4.65 -24.23
N GLU A 82 -11.32 4.55 -22.91
CA GLU A 82 -11.15 5.68 -22.00
C GLU A 82 -10.17 5.31 -20.84
N PRO A 83 -8.88 5.12 -21.12
CA PRO A 83 -7.89 4.64 -20.13
C PRO A 83 -7.69 5.61 -18.96
N TYR A 84 -8.03 6.89 -19.15
CA TYR A 84 -7.98 7.90 -18.09
C TYR A 84 -8.89 7.58 -16.90
N VAL A 85 -10.08 7.02 -17.17
CA VAL A 85 -11.06 6.67 -16.14
C VAL A 85 -10.50 5.59 -15.21
N LEU A 86 -9.79 4.61 -15.79
CA LEU A 86 -9.12 3.56 -15.02
C LEU A 86 -8.01 4.13 -14.12
N MET A 87 -7.15 5.01 -14.66
CA MET A 87 -6.08 5.64 -13.88
C MET A 87 -6.62 6.46 -12.71
N TYR A 88 -7.69 7.23 -12.94
CA TYR A 88 -8.32 8.03 -11.89
C TYR A 88 -9.04 7.14 -10.86
N GLY A 89 -9.71 6.06 -11.29
CA GLY A 89 -10.33 5.09 -10.41
C GLY A 89 -9.33 4.38 -9.49
N MET A 90 -8.18 3.97 -10.03
CA MET A 90 -7.07 3.39 -9.27
C MET A 90 -6.52 4.38 -8.22
N LEU A 91 -6.40 5.67 -8.58
CA LEU A 91 -5.98 6.71 -7.64
C LEU A 91 -6.98 6.88 -6.49
N CYS A 92 -8.28 6.91 -6.79
CA CYS A 92 -9.34 7.00 -5.78
C CYS A 92 -9.34 5.79 -4.84
N ALA A 93 -9.17 4.58 -5.39
CA ALA A 93 -9.07 3.35 -4.60
C ALA A 93 -7.87 3.39 -3.64
N LEU A 94 -6.72 3.87 -4.11
CA LEU A 94 -5.53 4.07 -3.30
C LEU A 94 -5.75 5.07 -2.17
N GLY A 95 -6.38 6.21 -2.47
CA GLY A 95 -6.70 7.23 -1.49
C GLY A 95 -7.69 6.74 -0.43
N ALA A 96 -8.72 6.00 -0.84
CA ALA A 96 -9.69 5.40 0.08
C ALA A 96 -9.02 4.37 1.01
N ALA A 97 -8.15 3.51 0.47
CA ALA A 97 -7.37 2.55 1.26
C ALA A 97 -6.48 3.26 2.29
N PHE A 98 -5.76 4.31 1.88
CA PHE A 98 -4.95 5.12 2.81
C PHE A 98 -5.77 5.73 3.92
N LEU A 99 -6.89 6.39 3.59
CA LEU A 99 -7.75 7.03 4.59
C LEU A 99 -8.28 6.00 5.59
N TRP A 100 -8.67 4.82 5.14
CA TRP A 100 -9.17 3.78 6.03
C TRP A 100 -8.07 3.23 6.95
N LEU A 101 -6.87 2.98 6.41
CA LEU A 101 -5.71 2.55 7.19
C LEU A 101 -5.29 3.60 8.21
N LEU A 102 -5.30 4.87 7.82
CA LEU A 102 -4.98 5.98 8.71
C LEU A 102 -5.97 6.04 9.88
N LEU A 103 -7.28 5.94 9.58
CA LEU A 103 -8.31 5.91 10.62
C LEU A 103 -8.14 4.70 11.55
N ALA A 104 -7.93 3.50 11.00
CA ALA A 104 -7.73 2.29 11.79
C ALA A 104 -6.50 2.40 12.71
N THR A 105 -5.41 2.98 12.20
CA THR A 105 -4.16 3.15 12.96
C THR A 105 -4.27 4.21 14.05
N ILE A 106 -5.10 5.24 13.86
CA ILE A 106 -5.34 6.27 14.90
C ILE A 106 -6.31 5.75 15.99
N LEU A 107 -7.27 4.92 15.61
CA LEU A 107 -8.31 4.43 16.51
C LEU A 107 -7.91 3.19 17.34
N THR A 108 -6.75 2.58 17.06
CA THR A 108 -6.24 1.37 17.73
C THR A 108 -5.00 1.68 18.54
#